data_AF-A0A9X3I8K7-F1
#
_entry.id   AF-A0A9X3I8K7-F1
#
_cell.length_a   1.000
_cell.length_b   1.000
_cell.length_c   1.000
_cell.angle_alpha   90.00
_cell.angle_beta   90.00
_cell.angle_gamma   90.00
#
_symmetry.space_group_name_H-M   'P 1'
#
loop_
_entity.id
_entity.type
_entity.pdbx_description
1 polymer ?
#
loop_
_entity_poly.entity_id
_entity_poly.type
_entity_poly.pdbx_seq_one_letter_code
_entity_poly.pdbx_strand_id
1 'polypeptide(L)'
;MVQKISFTGEQELHYKVHFKKDEIYVIEAYHKNIDIDISLNDEANQKISSTDLADGNNGTDRLEYEASSSGIYTIIIKSVSPRPVQNGMATD
;
A
#
# COMPACT_ATOMS: atom_id res chain seq x y z
N MET A 1 -12.68 2.62 -9.43
CA MET A 1 -13.41 1.58 -8.66
C MET A 1 -13.18 1.86 -7.19
N VAL A 2 -14.21 1.80 -6.34
CA VAL A 2 -14.04 1.97 -4.88
C VAL A 2 -14.36 0.64 -4.22
N GLN A 3 -13.42 0.08 -3.47
CA GLN A 3 -13.60 -1.18 -2.76
C GLN A 3 -13.43 -0.96 -1.26
N LYS A 4 -14.43 -1.40 -0.48
CA LYS A 4 -14.33 -1.43 0.98
C LYS A 4 -13.93 -2.83 1.41
N ILE A 5 -12.96 -2.91 2.31
CA ILE A 5 -12.39 -4.16 2.79
C ILE A 5 -12.17 -4.10 4.30
N SER A 6 -12.17 -5.27 4.93
CA SER A 6 -11.65 -5.42 6.29
C SER A 6 -10.17 -5.77 6.18
N PHE A 7 -9.31 -4.96 6.79
CA PHE A 7 -7.87 -5.13 6.75
C PHE A 7 -7.28 -5.02 8.15
N THR A 8 -6.60 -6.07 8.59
CA THR A 8 -5.99 -6.16 9.94
C THR A 8 -4.48 -5.90 9.91
N GLY A 9 -3.87 -5.82 8.74
CA GLY A 9 -2.42 -5.67 8.58
C GLY A 9 -1.61 -6.95 8.72
N GLU A 10 -2.24 -8.10 9.00
CA GLU A 10 -1.52 -9.40 9.14
C GLU A 10 -1.01 -9.97 7.83
N GLN A 11 -1.70 -9.64 6.73
CA GLN A 11 -1.37 -10.08 5.37
C GLN A 11 -1.29 -8.86 4.46
N GLU A 12 -0.60 -8.99 3.34
CA GLU A 12 -0.60 -7.97 2.30
C GLU A 12 -1.83 -8.11 1.41
N LEU A 13 -2.28 -7.00 0.84
CA LEU A 13 -3.32 -6.98 -0.19
C LEU A 13 -2.68 -6.73 -1.54
N HIS A 14 -3.04 -7.56 -2.53
CA HIS A 14 -2.44 -7.52 -3.85
C HIS A 14 -3.54 -7.31 -4.89
N TYR A 15 -3.49 -6.20 -5.61
CA TYR A 15 -4.44 -5.86 -6.67
C TYR A 15 -3.75 -5.78 -8.02
N LYS A 16 -4.21 -6.59 -8.97
CA LYS A 16 -3.76 -6.51 -10.36
C LYS A 16 -4.59 -5.49 -11.12
N VAL A 17 -3.92 -4.55 -11.77
CA VAL A 17 -4.55 -3.49 -12.55
C VAL A 17 -3.89 -3.40 -13.93
N HIS A 18 -4.68 -3.11 -14.96
CA HIS A 18 -4.14 -2.90 -16.30
C HIS A 18 -3.94 -1.41 -16.53
N PHE A 19 -2.71 -0.98 -16.75
CA PHE A 19 -2.38 0.38 -17.13
C PHE A 19 -2.08 0.48 -18.61
N LYS A 20 -2.38 1.62 -19.20
CA LYS A 20 -2.02 1.99 -20.56
C LYS A 20 -0.87 2.97 -20.51
N LYS A 21 0.07 2.80 -21.43
CA LYS A 21 1.20 3.69 -21.62
C LYS A 21 0.74 5.15 -21.75
N ASP A 22 1.48 6.06 -21.14
CA ASP A 22 1.32 7.52 -21.18
C ASP A 22 -0.01 8.02 -20.53
N GLU A 23 -0.72 7.16 -19.77
CA GLU A 23 -1.82 7.57 -18.91
C GLU A 23 -1.36 7.75 -17.46
N ILE A 24 -1.99 8.70 -16.76
CA ILE A 24 -1.74 8.98 -15.34
C ILE A 24 -2.80 8.28 -14.50
N TYR A 25 -2.35 7.52 -13.51
CA TYR A 25 -3.18 6.81 -12.55
C TYR A 25 -2.99 7.38 -11.16
N VAL A 26 -4.10 7.47 -10.43
CA VAL A 26 -4.11 7.86 -9.02
C VAL A 26 -4.63 6.69 -8.21
N ILE A 27 -3.83 6.26 -7.23
CA ILE A 27 -4.17 5.23 -6.27
C ILE A 27 -4.34 5.92 -4.93
N GLU A 28 -5.53 5.83 -4.35
CA GLU A 28 -5.84 6.38 -3.02
C GLU A 28 -6.33 5.28 -2.09
N ALA A 29 -5.77 5.21 -0.90
CA ALA A 29 -6.25 4.34 0.17
C ALA A 29 -6.63 5.18 1.39
N TYR A 30 -7.88 5.02 1.82
CA TYR A 30 -8.40 5.64 3.03
C TYR A 30 -8.31 4.62 4.16
N HIS A 31 -7.58 4.96 5.22
CA HIS A 31 -7.33 4.05 6.34
C HIS A 31 -7.75 4.68 7.67
N LYS A 32 -8.05 3.81 8.64
CA LYS A 32 -8.51 4.22 9.97
C LYS A 32 -7.89 3.33 11.04
N ASN A 33 -7.21 3.93 12.00
CA ASN A 33 -6.51 3.27 13.11
C ASN A 33 -5.49 2.20 12.66
N ILE A 34 -4.91 2.36 11.47
CA ILE A 34 -3.87 1.50 10.94
C ILE A 34 -2.97 2.32 10.04
N ASP A 35 -1.68 2.02 10.10
CA ASP A 35 -0.66 2.65 9.30
C ASP A 35 -0.33 1.75 8.11
N ILE A 36 -0.37 2.28 6.89
CA ILE A 36 -0.20 1.47 5.67
C ILE A 36 0.86 2.06 4.74
N ASP A 37 1.41 1.20 3.89
CA ASP A 37 2.27 1.56 2.77
C ASP A 37 1.61 1.03 1.50
N ILE A 38 1.45 1.90 0.50
CA ILE A 38 1.02 1.52 -0.84
C ILE A 38 2.27 1.45 -1.70
N SER A 39 2.53 0.31 -2.32
CA SER A 39 3.57 0.15 -3.33
C SER A 39 2.99 -0.27 -4.67
N LEU A 40 3.62 0.20 -5.73
CA LEU A 40 3.29 -0.14 -7.10
C LEU A 40 4.45 -0.92 -7.72
N ASN A 41 4.15 -2.10 -8.22
CA ASN A 41 5.10 -2.95 -8.93
C ASN A 41 4.70 -3.10 -10.41
N ASP A 42 5.70 -3.25 -11.28
CA ASP A 42 5.51 -3.54 -12.70
C ASP A 42 5.16 -5.03 -12.96
N GLU A 43 5.05 -5.39 -14.24
CA GLU A 43 4.80 -6.77 -14.68
C GLU A 43 5.89 -7.77 -14.24
N ALA A 44 7.11 -7.30 -14.04
CA ALA A 44 8.24 -8.09 -13.55
C ALA A 44 8.31 -8.14 -12.01
N ASN A 45 7.28 -7.63 -11.32
CA ASN A 45 7.21 -7.45 -9.87
C ASN A 45 8.32 -6.55 -9.30
N GLN A 46 8.91 -5.68 -10.11
CA GLN A 46 9.86 -4.68 -9.62
C GLN A 46 9.10 -3.48 -9.07
N LYS A 47 9.48 -3.04 -7.86
CA LYS A 47 8.88 -1.87 -7.23
C LYS A 47 9.25 -0.60 -8.00
N ILE A 48 8.23 0.11 -8.46
CA ILE A 48 8.34 1.39 -9.17
C ILE A 48 8.27 2.56 -8.19
N SER A 49 7.29 2.52 -7.28
CA SER A 49 7.01 3.64 -6.37
C SER A 49 6.32 3.14 -5.09
N SER A 50 6.35 3.95 -4.03
CA SER A 50 5.52 3.76 -2.85
C SER A 50 5.17 5.07 -2.16
N THR A 51 4.19 5.03 -1.26
CA THR A 51 3.95 6.11 -0.31
C THR A 51 4.98 6.05 0.83
N ASP A 52 5.14 7.16 1.56
CA ASP A 52 6.03 7.28 2.74
C ASP A 52 5.30 7.97 3.89
N LEU A 53 3.96 7.96 3.87
CA LEU A 53 3.13 8.69 4.81
C LEU A 53 2.67 7.77 5.94
N ALA A 54 3.62 7.35 6.77
CA ALA A 54 3.34 6.65 8.02
C ALA A 54 2.87 7.66 9.10
N ASP A 55 1.58 8.03 9.10
CA ASP A 55 1.01 9.06 10.00
C ASP A 55 0.22 8.50 11.21
N GLY A 56 0.10 7.18 11.30
CA GLY A 56 -0.23 6.46 12.53
C GLY A 56 -1.65 6.64 13.07
N ASN A 57 -2.59 7.22 12.32
CA ASN A 57 -3.97 7.40 12.79
C ASN A 57 -5.01 7.10 11.69
N ASN A 58 -5.52 8.16 11.07
CA ASN A 58 -6.50 8.13 10.01
C ASN A 58 -5.95 9.03 8.93
N GLY A 59 -5.76 8.46 7.75
CA GLY A 59 -5.08 9.18 6.68
C GLY A 59 -5.63 8.79 5.34
N THR A 60 -5.04 9.44 4.34
CA THR A 60 -5.23 9.07 2.95
C THR A 60 -3.86 9.00 2.32
N ASP A 61 -3.44 7.79 2.01
CA ASP A 61 -2.26 7.54 1.20
C ASP A 61 -2.63 7.73 -0.26
N ARG A 62 -1.82 8.52 -0.98
CA ARG A 62 -2.02 8.80 -2.39
C ARG A 62 -0.72 8.57 -3.16
N LEU A 63 -0.81 7.76 -4.22
CA LEU A 63 0.27 7.52 -5.17
C LEU A 63 -0.21 7.93 -6.56
N GLU A 64 0.53 8.84 -7.18
CA GLU A 64 0.33 9.23 -8.57
C GLU A 64 1.42 8.61 -9.43
N TYR A 65 1.05 8.04 -10.58
CA TYR A 65 1.99 7.39 -11.47
C TYR A 65 1.58 7.55 -12.93
N GLU A 66 2.51 8.02 -13.76
CA GLU A 66 2.41 8.00 -15.22
C GLU A 66 3.02 6.70 -15.74
N ALA A 67 2.21 5.89 -16.43
CA ALA A 67 2.64 4.58 -16.88
C ALA A 67 3.61 4.66 -18.06
N SER A 68 4.85 4.19 -17.86
CA SER A 68 5.89 4.15 -18.91
C SER A 68 5.62 3.08 -19.99
N SER A 69 4.77 2.10 -19.68
CA SER A 69 4.37 1.01 -20.59
C SER A 69 2.95 0.57 -20.32
N SER A 70 2.29 -0.01 -21.33
CA SER A 70 1.01 -0.69 -21.14
C SER A 70 1.27 -2.07 -20.54
N GLY A 71 0.48 -2.48 -19.57
CA GLY A 71 0.69 -3.78 -18.93
C GLY A 71 -0.10 -4.00 -17.64
N ILE A 72 0.16 -5.15 -17.02
CA ILE A 72 -0.40 -5.54 -15.73
C ILE A 72 0.54 -5.10 -14.59
N TYR A 73 0.08 -4.16 -13.80
CA TYR A 73 0.78 -3.70 -12.62
C TYR A 73 0.15 -4.32 -11.37
N THR A 74 0.94 -4.42 -10.30
CA THR A 74 0.47 -4.91 -9.01
C THR A 74 0.55 -3.80 -7.98
N ILE A 75 -0.59 -3.43 -7.42
CA ILE A 75 -0.67 -2.56 -6.24
C ILE A 75 -0.61 -3.46 -5.01
N ILE A 76 0.35 -3.20 -4.12
CA ILE A 76 0.52 -3.92 -2.86
C ILE A 76 0.27 -2.95 -1.72
N ILE A 77 -0.66 -3.30 -0.83
CA ILE A 77 -0.94 -2.56 0.40
C ILE A 77 -0.53 -3.43 1.58
N LYS A 78 0.33 -2.89 2.45
CA LYS A 78 0.80 -3.56 3.67
C LYS A 78 0.67 -2.65 4.88
N SER A 79 0.60 -3.22 6.07
CA SER A 79 0.71 -2.45 7.31
C SER A 79 2.16 -2.07 7.60
N VAL A 80 2.38 -0.84 8.08
CA VAL A 80 3.69 -0.30 8.46
C VAL A 80 3.95 -0.46 9.96
N SER A 81 2.91 -0.76 10.74
CA SER A 81 3.04 -0.89 12.19
C SER A 81 4.09 -1.94 12.56
N PRO A 82 5.03 -1.64 13.49
CA PRO A 82 5.79 -2.71 14.12
C PRO A 82 4.77 -3.59 14.83
N ARG A 83 4.89 -4.92 14.68
CA ARG A 83 4.16 -5.86 15.55
C ARG A 83 4.31 -5.33 16.99
N PRO A 84 3.24 -5.20 17.78
CA PRO A 84 3.39 -4.79 19.16
C PRO A 84 4.44 -5.70 19.78
N VAL A 85 5.55 -5.09 20.23
CA VAL A 85 6.52 -5.80 21.08
C VAL A 85 5.68 -6.33 22.22
N GLN A 86 5.68 -7.64 22.40
CA GLN A 86 4.97 -8.30 23.47
C GLN A 86 5.55 -7.74 24.78
N ASN A 87 4.87 -6.74 25.36
CA ASN A 87 5.32 -6.09 26.57
C ASN A 87 5.12 -7.09 27.71
N GLY A 88 6.21 -7.69 28.19
CA GLY A 88 6.15 -8.59 29.34
C GLY A 88 7.42 -9.41 29.57
N MET A 89 8.49 -8.77 30.02
CA MET A 89 9.14 -9.06 31.31
C MET A 89 10.50 -8.37 31.38
N ALA A 90 10.52 -7.21 32.05
CA ALA A 90 11.65 -6.90 32.89
C ALA A 90 11.56 -7.83 34.11
N THR A 91 12.61 -8.60 34.37
CA THR A 91 12.90 -9.16 35.69
C THR A 91 14.39 -8.98 35.94
N ASP A 92 14.68 -8.24 37.02
CA ASP A 92 15.95 -7.94 37.70
C ASP A 92 17.27 -8.47 37.13
#